data_AF-A0A7Y9LRX8-F1
#
_entry.id   AF-A0A7Y9LRX8-F1
#
_cell.length_a   1.000
_cell.length_b   1.000
_cell.length_c   1.000
_cell.angle_alpha   90.00
_cell.angle_beta   90.00
_cell.angle_gamma   90.00
#
_symmetry.space_group_name_H-M   'P 1'
#
loop_
_entity.id
_entity.type
_entity.pdbx_description
1 polymer ?
#
loop_
_entity_poly.entity_id
_entity_poly.type
_entity_poly.pdbx_seq_one_letter_code
_entity_poly.pdbx_strand_id
1 'polypeptide(L)'
;MTRFEIVTEDLEHTIGSLSSMAVFCESLLAEVDKLAAAVSDHWSGEAHAQFLALHAEWAHGAATMNEGLKKIHTAASVSSANYQGAINAVSKGW
;
A
#
# COMPACT_ATOMS: atom_id res chain seq x y z
N MET A 1 8.83 21.12 -19.05
CA MET A 1 8.09 20.61 -17.89
C MET A 1 8.11 21.65 -16.79
N THR A 2 6.96 21.94 -16.20
CA THR A 2 6.85 22.83 -15.04
C THR A 2 7.16 22.06 -13.75
N ARG A 3 7.60 22.75 -12.69
CA ARG A 3 7.97 22.11 -11.39
C ARG A 3 6.87 21.19 -10.83
N PHE A 4 5.61 21.48 -11.14
CA PHE A 4 4.44 20.73 -10.64
C PHE A 4 4.28 19.36 -11.31
N GLU A 5 4.59 19.25 -12.60
CA GLU A 5 4.53 17.98 -13.34
C GLU A 5 5.53 16.97 -12.73
N ILE A 6 6.75 17.43 -12.42
CA ILE A 6 7.82 16.61 -11.83
C ILE A 6 7.42 16.09 -10.44
N VAL A 7 6.87 16.95 -9.57
CA VAL A 7 6.43 16.55 -8.22
C VAL A 7 5.28 15.52 -8.28
N THR A 8 4.43 15.62 -9.30
CA THR A 8 3.32 14.68 -9.48
C THR A 8 3.83 13.32 -9.96
N GLU A 9 4.75 13.30 -10.92
CA GLU A 9 5.37 12.08 -11.45
C GLU A 9 6.17 11.33 -10.37
N ASP A 10 6.99 12.03 -9.58
CA ASP A 10 7.75 11.42 -8.47
C ASP A 10 6.83 10.81 -7.40
N LEU A 11 5.71 11.48 -7.12
CA LEU A 11 4.71 10.99 -6.17
C LEU A 11 4.00 9.75 -6.71
N GLU A 12 3.58 9.75 -7.98
CA GLU A 12 2.96 8.59 -8.63
C GLU A 12 3.89 7.38 -8.66
N HIS A 13 5.17 7.58 -8.98
CA HIS A 13 6.18 6.52 -8.96
C HIS A 13 6.38 5.94 -7.55
N THR A 14 6.42 6.80 -6.53
CA THR A 14 6.54 6.38 -5.12
C THR A 14 5.31 5.58 -4.68
N ILE A 15 4.11 6.04 -5.02
CA ILE A 15 2.85 5.33 -4.73
C ILE A 15 2.84 3.96 -5.43
N GLY A 16 3.27 3.89 -6.68
CA GLY A 16 3.40 2.64 -7.43
C GLY A 16 4.33 1.65 -6.73
N SER A 17 5.53 2.09 -6.36
CA SER A 17 6.51 1.25 -5.65
C SER A 17 5.99 0.72 -4.32
N LEU A 18 5.34 1.57 -3.52
CA LEU A 18 4.74 1.15 -2.24
C LEU A 18 3.56 0.20 -2.44
N SER A 19 2.76 0.39 -3.49
CA SER A 19 1.65 -0.51 -3.83
C SER A 19 2.15 -1.89 -4.23
N SER A 20 3.22 -1.97 -5.03
CA SER A 20 3.86 -3.24 -5.35
C SER A 20 4.42 -3.95 -4.11
N MET A 21 5.01 -3.21 -3.18
CA MET A 21 5.47 -3.77 -1.91
C MET A 21 4.30 -4.33 -1.08
N ALA A 22 3.19 -3.60 -0.98
CA ALA A 22 2.01 -4.07 -0.24
C ALA A 22 1.45 -5.38 -0.82
N VAL A 23 1.32 -5.47 -2.14
CA VAL A 23 0.89 -6.71 -2.82
C VAL A 23 1.87 -7.86 -2.57
N PHE A 24 3.18 -7.57 -2.58
CA PHE A 24 4.19 -8.58 -2.29
C PHE A 24 4.07 -9.09 -0.84
N CYS A 25 3.88 -8.21 0.14
CA CYS A 25 3.66 -8.60 1.53
C CYS A 25 2.39 -9.47 1.69
N GLU A 26 1.28 -9.11 1.05
CA GLU A 26 0.05 -9.92 1.04
C GLU A 26 0.29 -11.30 0.43
N SER A 27 1.08 -11.40 -0.64
CA SER A 27 1.44 -12.68 -1.26
C SER A 27 2.25 -13.57 -0.32
N LEU A 28 3.20 -12.99 0.42
CA LEU A 28 4.00 -13.73 1.40
C LEU A 28 3.15 -14.25 2.56
N LEU A 29 2.19 -13.45 3.05
CA LEU A 29 1.24 -13.89 4.07
C LEU A 29 0.44 -15.10 3.59
N ALA A 30 -0.08 -15.05 2.36
CA ALA A 30 -0.83 -16.15 1.77
C ALA A 30 0.01 -17.43 1.59
N GLU A 31 1.29 -17.31 1.23
CA GLU A 31 2.19 -18.47 1.16
C GLU A 31 2.51 -19.04 2.54
N VAL A 32 2.70 -18.18 3.54
CA VAL A 32 2.89 -18.59 4.94
C VAL A 32 1.65 -19.33 5.47
N ASP A 33 0.45 -18.88 5.14
CA ASP A 33 -0.81 -19.54 5.53
C ASP A 33 -0.92 -20.95 4.94
N LYS A 34 -0.57 -21.12 3.65
CA LYS A 34 -0.54 -22.43 3.00
C LYS A 34 0.45 -23.37 3.69
N LEU A 35 1.64 -22.87 4.00
CA LEU A 35 2.66 -23.67 4.68
C LEU A 35 2.22 -24.06 6.09
N ALA A 36 1.65 -23.12 6.84
CA ALA A 36 1.14 -23.37 8.18
C ALA A 36 0.03 -24.43 8.18
N ALA A 37 -0.90 -24.36 7.23
CA ALA A 37 -1.95 -25.36 7.06
C ALA A 37 -1.39 -26.76 6.68
N ALA A 38 -0.30 -26.82 5.92
CA ALA A 38 0.32 -28.08 5.54
C ALA A 38 1.02 -28.81 6.71
N VAL A 39 1.40 -28.08 7.77
CA VAL A 39 2.15 -28.64 8.92
C VAL A 39 1.35 -28.63 10.23
N SER A 40 0.13 -28.08 10.24
CA SER A 40 -0.66 -27.83 11.45
C SER A 40 -0.93 -29.08 12.30
N ASP A 41 -1.08 -30.24 11.66
CA ASP A 41 -1.38 -31.50 12.36
C ASP A 41 -0.22 -31.98 13.25
N HIS A 42 1.00 -31.52 12.98
CA HIS A 42 2.22 -31.96 13.65
C HIS A 42 2.93 -30.81 14.39
N TRP A 43 2.46 -29.57 14.21
CA TRP A 43 3.07 -28.37 14.78
C TRP A 43 2.18 -27.77 15.85
N SER A 44 2.52 -28.00 17.11
CA SER A 44 1.80 -27.50 18.28
C SER A 44 2.75 -26.97 19.34
N GLY A 45 2.20 -26.42 20.42
CA GLY A 45 2.96 -25.87 21.55
C GLY A 45 3.40 -24.43 21.34
N GLU A 46 4.38 -24.00 22.13
CA GLU A 46 4.77 -22.59 22.28
C GLU A 46 5.29 -21.97 20.98
N ALA A 47 6.03 -22.73 20.17
CA ALA A 47 6.52 -22.27 18.87
C ALA A 47 5.37 -21.96 17.89
N HIS A 48 4.31 -22.78 17.90
CA HIS A 48 3.13 -22.54 17.06
C HIS A 48 2.35 -21.31 17.55
N ALA A 49 2.19 -21.15 18.87
CA ALA A 49 1.54 -19.97 19.44
C ALA A 49 2.30 -18.67 19.11
N GLN A 50 3.64 -18.69 19.21
CA GLN A 50 4.48 -17.56 18.84
C GLN A 50 4.40 -17.23 17.35
N PHE A 51 4.38 -18.26 16.50
CA PHE A 51 4.15 -18.08 15.07
C PHE A 51 2.82 -17.40 14.78
N LEU A 52 1.71 -17.86 15.38
CA LEU A 52 0.39 -17.25 15.17
C LEU A 52 0.36 -15.78 15.60
N ALA A 53 1.02 -15.45 16.72
CA ALA A 53 1.11 -14.08 17.20
C ALA A 53 1.89 -13.18 16.21
N LEU A 54 3.07 -13.61 15.77
CA LEU A 54 3.88 -12.87 14.79
C LEU A 54 3.18 -12.76 13.43
N HIS A 55 2.51 -13.82 13.00
CA HIS A 55 1.74 -13.84 11.77
C HIS A 55 0.59 -12.82 11.82
N ALA A 56 -0.15 -12.76 12.94
CA ALA A 56 -1.20 -11.78 13.14
C ALA A 56 -0.68 -10.33 13.14
N GLU A 57 0.48 -10.08 13.77
CA GLU A 57 1.15 -8.77 13.75
C GLU A 57 1.53 -8.35 12.32
N TRP A 58 2.10 -9.27 11.54
CA TRP A 58 2.44 -9.03 10.14
C TRP A 58 1.21 -8.78 9.27
N ALA A 59 0.14 -9.57 9.43
CA ALA A 59 -1.11 -9.37 8.71
C ALA A 59 -1.72 -7.99 9.01
N HIS A 60 -1.68 -7.56 10.27
CA HIS A 60 -2.12 -6.22 10.67
C HIS A 60 -1.27 -5.11 10.03
N GLY A 61 0.06 -5.28 10.00
CA GLY A 61 0.98 -4.33 9.36
C GLY A 61 0.72 -4.20 7.86
N ALA A 62 0.52 -5.32 7.15
CA ALA A 62 0.20 -5.33 5.72
C ALA A 62 -1.11 -4.59 5.42
N ALA A 63 -2.17 -4.87 6.20
CA ALA A 63 -3.45 -4.17 6.08
C ALA A 63 -3.30 -2.66 6.31
N THR A 64 -2.52 -2.26 7.32
CA THR A 64 -2.26 -0.85 7.64
C THR A 64 -1.53 -0.13 6.50
N MET A 65 -0.54 -0.77 5.88
CA MET A 65 0.14 -0.22 4.70
C MET A 65 -0.84 0.01 3.54
N ASN A 66 -1.70 -0.97 3.26
CA ASN A 66 -2.68 -0.89 2.18
C ASN A 66 -3.70 0.24 2.43
N GLU A 67 -4.20 0.39 3.66
CA GLU A 67 -5.06 1.52 4.04
C GLU A 67 -4.36 2.88 3.92
N GLY A 68 -3.10 2.97 4.34
CA GLY A 68 -2.29 4.17 4.19
C GLY A 68 -2.12 4.57 2.73
N LEU A 69 -1.85 3.60 1.86
CA LEU A 69 -1.70 3.84 0.42
C LEU A 69 -2.98 4.31 -0.24
N LYS A 70 -4.14 3.75 0.15
CA LYS A 70 -5.45 4.24 -0.31
C LYS A 70 -5.65 5.71 0.06
N LYS A 71 -5.32 6.10 1.30
CA LYS A 71 -5.42 7.50 1.77
C LYS A 71 -4.49 8.42 0.98
N ILE A 72 -3.24 8.01 0.76
CA ILE A 72 -2.26 8.78 -0.03
C ILE A 72 -2.75 8.95 -1.47
N HIS A 73 -3.23 7.88 -2.11
CA HIS A 73 -3.75 7.93 -3.47
C HIS A 73 -4.94 8.90 -3.58
N THR A 74 -5.91 8.82 -2.66
CA THR A 74 -7.03 9.77 -2.64
C THR A 74 -6.57 11.21 -2.48
N ALA A 75 -5.65 11.49 -1.56
CA ALA A 75 -5.12 12.83 -1.36
C ALA A 75 -4.37 13.36 -2.60
N ALA A 76 -3.57 12.51 -3.24
CA ALA A 76 -2.86 12.83 -4.47
C ALA A 76 -3.84 13.15 -5.62
N SER A 77 -4.87 12.33 -5.82
CA SER A 77 -5.90 12.57 -6.84
C SER A 77 -6.66 13.88 -6.63
N VAL A 78 -7.05 14.19 -5.39
CA VAL A 78 -7.73 15.46 -5.04
C VAL A 78 -6.82 16.65 -5.30
N SER A 79 -5.56 16.56 -4.90
CA SER A 79 -4.54 17.60 -5.12
C SER A 79 -4.37 17.88 -6.62
N SER A 80 -4.16 16.83 -7.42
CA SER A 80 -4.02 16.93 -8.88
C SER A 80 -5.25 17.55 -9.55
N ALA A 81 -6.47 17.12 -9.16
CA ALA A 81 -7.72 17.66 -9.68
C ALA A 81 -7.88 19.16 -9.36
N ASN A 82 -7.54 19.58 -8.15
CA ASN A 82 -7.60 20.99 -7.74
C ASN A 82 -6.62 21.85 -8.54
N TYR A 83 -5.40 21.37 -8.78
CA TYR A 83 -4.40 22.08 -9.59
C TYR A 83 -4.80 22.18 -11.06
N GLN A 84 -5.31 21.09 -11.65
CA GLN A 84 -5.82 21.12 -13.02
C GLN A 84 -7.02 22.08 -13.15
N GLY A 85 -7.91 22.11 -12.15
CA GLY A 85 -9.00 23.07 -12.07
C GLY A 85 -8.52 24.53 -12.06
N ALA A 86 -7.49 24.83 -11.26
CA ALA A 86 -6.89 26.15 -11.20
C ALA A 86 -6.22 26.56 -12.53
N ILE A 87 -5.46 25.66 -13.17
CA ILE A 87 -4.85 25.89 -14.49
C ILE A 87 -5.93 26.15 -15.54
N ASN A 88 -7.01 25.36 -15.54
CA ASN A 88 -8.13 25.53 -16.47
C ASN A 88 -8.91 26.83 -16.24
N ALA A 89 -9.03 27.27 -14.98
CA ALA A 89 -9.66 28.54 -14.65
C ALA A 89 -8.80 29.73 -15.11
N VAL A 90 -7.47 29.65 -14.92
CA VAL A 90 -6.53 30.66 -15.38
C VAL A 90 -6.48 30.71 -16.91
N SER A 91 -6.53 29.57 -17.61
CA SER A 91 -6.48 29.53 -19.07
C SER A 91 -7.78 29.96 -19.77
N LYS A 92 -8.93 29.90 -19.08
CA LYS A 92 -10.23 30.41 -19.56
C LYS A 92 -10.50 31.86 -19.17
N GLY A 93 -9.72 32.42 -18.23
CA GLY A 93 -9.84 33.79 -17.76
C GLY A 93 -9.03 34.82 -18.56
N TRP A 94 -8.37 34.39 -19.63
CA TRP A 94 -7.69 35.21 -20.64
C TRP A 94 -8.37 35.05 -21.99
#